data_AF-A0A653L2T4-F1
#
_entry.id   AF-A0A653L2T4-F1
#
_cell.length_a   1.000
_cell.length_b   1.000
_cell.length_c   1.000
_cell.angle_alpha   90.00
_cell.angle_beta   90.00
_cell.angle_gamma   90.00
#
_symmetry.space_group_name_H-M   'P 1'
#
loop_
_entity.id
_entity.type
_entity.pdbx_description
1 polymer ?
#
loop_
_entity_poly.entity_id
_entity_poly.type
_entity_poly.pdbx_seq_one_letter_code
_entity_poly.pdbx_strand_id
1 'polypeptide(L)'
;MEAEFSHLPGQFIPFTARKDDTEEHGREIYIRALFGEFGDIVEVEMAPPSEATQKVLLSEKLRLANTAMAPLEDADKLGIISEREKAQLTAWQRYRVALYRLPQSGGWPTDVIWPDAPQ
;
A
#
# COMPACT_ATOMS: atom_id res chain seq x y z
N MET A 1 5.15 -16.51 -8.75
CA MET A 1 6.32 -17.33 -9.13
C MET A 1 7.44 -16.37 -9.50
N GLU A 2 8.69 -16.70 -9.22
CA GLU A 2 9.83 -15.90 -9.71
C GLU A 2 10.53 -16.70 -10.81
N ALA A 3 10.92 -16.04 -11.89
CA ALA A 3 11.61 -16.65 -13.02
C ALA A 3 13.00 -16.04 -13.18
N GLU A 4 14.00 -16.89 -13.38
CA GLU A 4 15.33 -16.47 -13.80
C GLU A 4 15.40 -16.51 -15.32
N PHE A 5 15.78 -15.39 -15.93
CA PHE A 5 15.94 -15.30 -17.38
C PHE A 5 17.41 -15.48 -17.74
N SER A 6 17.69 -16.22 -18.81
CA SER A 6 19.05 -16.49 -19.30
C SER A 6 19.85 -15.22 -19.65
N HIS A 7 19.16 -14.13 -19.99
CA HIS A 7 19.76 -12.83 -20.28
C HIS A 7 19.91 -11.93 -19.03
N LEU A 8 19.40 -12.36 -17.87
CA LEU A 8 19.54 -11.71 -16.56
C LEU A 8 19.98 -12.74 -15.51
N PRO A 9 21.18 -13.34 -15.67
CA PRO A 9 21.65 -14.39 -14.77
C PRO A 9 21.75 -13.87 -13.32
N GLY A 10 21.23 -14.64 -12.37
CA GLY A 10 21.18 -14.30 -10.96
C GLY A 10 20.10 -13.28 -10.57
N GLN A 11 19.24 -12.83 -11.50
CA GLN A 11 18.08 -12.01 -11.19
C GLN A 11 16.80 -12.82 -11.31
N PHE A 12 16.07 -12.91 -10.20
CA PHE A 12 14.75 -13.52 -10.12
C PHE A 12 13.70 -12.43 -10.27
N ILE A 13 12.90 -12.52 -11.33
CA ILE A 13 11.88 -11.53 -11.65
C ILE A 13 10.49 -12.13 -11.33
N PRO A 14 9.61 -11.38 -10.63
CA PRO A 14 8.23 -11.82 -10.45
C PRO A 14 7.55 -12.06 -11.80
N PHE A 15 7.10 -13.30 -12.01
CA PHE A 15 6.43 -13.73 -13.23
C PHE A 15 5.05 -14.31 -12.90
N THR A 16 4.03 -13.83 -13.61
CA THR A 16 2.64 -14.29 -13.44
C THR A 16 2.09 -14.71 -14.79
N ALA A 17 2.13 -16.02 -15.06
CA ALA A 17 1.51 -16.62 -16.24
C ALA A 17 -0.01 -16.49 -16.21
N ARG A 18 -0.63 -16.14 -17.33
CA ARG A 18 -2.09 -16.05 -17.47
C ARG A 18 -2.58 -16.82 -18.69
N LYS A 19 -3.85 -17.23 -18.67
CA LYS A 19 -4.50 -17.88 -19.81
C LYS A 19 -4.48 -17.00 -21.08
N ASP A 20 -4.59 -15.70 -20.88
CA ASP A 20 -4.67 -14.65 -21.89
C ASP A 20 -3.35 -13.86 -22.02
N ASP A 21 -2.23 -14.42 -21.55
CA ASP A 21 -0.92 -13.79 -21.70
C ASP A 21 -0.66 -13.46 -23.18
N THR A 22 -0.04 -12.31 -23.43
CA THR A 22 0.32 -11.87 -24.78
C THR A 22 1.37 -12.78 -25.38
N GLU A 23 2.32 -13.23 -24.57
CA GLU A 23 3.40 -14.11 -24.98
C GLU A 23 2.96 -15.58 -24.94
N GLU A 24 3.34 -16.35 -25.97
CA GLU A 24 2.99 -17.76 -26.09
C GLU A 24 3.48 -18.58 -24.90
N HIS A 25 4.70 -18.31 -24.44
CA HIS A 25 5.30 -18.99 -23.29
C HIS A 25 4.49 -18.76 -22.01
N GLY A 26 3.85 -17.60 -21.83
CA GLY A 26 3.05 -17.30 -20.65
C GLY A 26 1.77 -18.13 -20.60
N ARG A 27 1.11 -18.30 -21.75
CA ARG A 27 -0.06 -19.16 -21.89
C ARG A 27 0.30 -20.63 -21.68
N GLU A 28 1.43 -21.08 -22.22
CA GLU A 28 1.91 -22.46 -22.05
C GLU A 28 2.21 -22.78 -20.58
N ILE A 29 2.94 -21.89 -19.87
CA ILE A 29 3.25 -22.05 -18.45
C ILE A 29 1.95 -22.12 -17.63
N TYR A 30 0.95 -21.27 -17.94
CA TYR A 30 -0.35 -21.30 -17.28
C TYR A 30 -1.06 -22.65 -17.45
N ILE A 31 -1.09 -23.19 -18.67
CA ILE A 31 -1.72 -24.48 -18.97
C ILE A 31 -0.99 -25.61 -18.23
N ARG A 32 0.35 -25.64 -18.28
CA ARG A 32 1.17 -26.65 -17.60
C ARG A 32 0.99 -26.62 -16.08
N ALA A 33 0.90 -25.43 -15.49
CA ALA A 33 0.56 -25.25 -14.09
C ALA A 33 -0.85 -25.76 -13.76
N LEU A 34 -1.84 -25.49 -14.62
CA LEU A 34 -3.22 -25.98 -14.45
C LEU A 34 -3.30 -27.51 -14.46
N PHE A 35 -2.45 -28.16 -15.25
CA PHE A 35 -2.32 -29.62 -15.30
C PHE A 35 -1.49 -30.21 -14.15
N GLY A 36 -1.05 -29.39 -13.18
CA GLY A 36 -0.34 -29.85 -12.00
C GLY A 36 1.12 -30.22 -12.24
N GLU A 37 1.71 -29.83 -13.39
CA GLU A 37 3.10 -30.16 -13.73
C GLU A 37 4.11 -29.57 -12.73
N PHE A 38 3.73 -28.48 -12.07
CA PHE A 38 4.55 -27.78 -11.08
C PHE A 38 4.09 -28.00 -9.62
N GLY A 39 3.34 -29.07 -9.37
CA GLY A 39 2.81 -29.41 -8.05
C GLY A 39 1.35 -28.98 -7.87
N ASP A 40 0.84 -29.20 -6.65
CA ASP A 40 -0.55 -28.90 -6.32
C ASP A 40 -0.83 -27.39 -6.41
N ILE A 41 -1.93 -27.04 -7.08
CA ILE A 41 -2.42 -25.67 -7.09
C ILE A 41 -3.05 -25.40 -5.73
N VAL A 42 -2.32 -24.69 -4.88
CA VAL A 42 -2.81 -24.25 -3.58
C VAL A 42 -3.29 -22.81 -3.72
N GLU A 43 -4.51 -22.55 -3.26
CA GLU A 43 -4.97 -21.19 -3.03
C GLU A 43 -4.15 -20.63 -1.86
N VAL A 44 -3.18 -19.77 -2.17
CA VAL A 44 -2.41 -19.08 -1.14
C VAL A 44 -3.34 -18.06 -0.50
N GLU A 45 -3.87 -18.38 0.69
CA GLU A 45 -4.47 -17.36 1.53
C GLU A 45 -3.41 -16.29 1.77
N MET A 46 -3.62 -15.09 1.24
CA MET A 46 -2.80 -13.95 1.58
C MET A 46 -2.86 -13.81 3.09
N ALA A 47 -1.74 -14.08 3.76
CA ALA A 47 -1.66 -13.87 5.19
C ALA A 47 -2.16 -12.45 5.49
N PRO A 48 -3.07 -12.29 6.48
CA PRO A 48 -3.57 -10.99 6.83
C PRO A 48 -2.40 -10.04 7.12
N PRO A 49 -2.54 -8.74 6.82
CA PRO A 49 -1.47 -7.79 6.99
C PRO A 49 -0.97 -7.83 8.44
N SER A 50 0.34 -8.06 8.59
CA SER A 50 0.96 -8.09 9.91
C SER A 50 0.90 -6.72 10.57
N GLU A 51 0.94 -6.68 11.90
CA GLU A 51 1.04 -5.42 12.63
C GLU A 51 2.27 -4.59 12.19
N ALA A 52 3.38 -5.25 11.87
CA ALA A 52 4.58 -4.57 11.36
C ALA A 52 4.31 -3.88 10.01
N THR A 53 3.65 -4.56 9.07
CA THR A 53 3.25 -4.01 7.77
C THR A 53 2.32 -2.81 7.95
N GLN A 54 1.32 -2.92 8.83
CA GLN A 54 0.39 -1.81 9.07
C GLN A 54 1.07 -0.61 9.74
N LYS A 55 2.05 -0.83 10.63
CA LYS A 55 2.84 0.25 11.24
C LYS A 55 3.68 1.01 10.21
N VAL A 56 4.22 0.31 9.20
CA VAL A 56 4.94 0.95 8.08
C VAL A 56 3.98 1.86 7.31
N LEU A 57 2.81 1.35 6.89
CA LEU A 57 1.80 2.14 6.18
C LEU A 57 1.30 3.34 7.00
N LEU A 58 1.09 3.14 8.32
CA LEU A 58 0.71 4.21 9.23
C LEU A 58 1.78 5.32 9.26
N SER A 59 3.05 4.94 9.38
CA SER A 59 4.19 5.87 9.38
C SER A 59 4.26 6.68 8.09
N GLU A 60 4.07 6.04 6.94
CA GLU A 60 4.06 6.73 5.64
C GLU A 60 2.95 7.78 5.54
N LYS A 61 1.73 7.42 5.97
CA LYS A 61 0.58 8.34 5.95
C LYS A 61 0.74 9.48 6.95
N LEU A 62 1.32 9.23 8.12
CA LEU A 62 1.65 10.28 9.10
C LEU A 62 2.71 11.24 8.55
N ARG A 63 3.73 10.71 7.86
CA ARG A 63 4.75 11.53 7.20
C ARG A 63 4.13 12.42 6.12
N LEU A 64 3.25 11.88 5.28
CA LEU A 64 2.52 12.65 4.27
C LEU A 64 1.72 13.80 4.91
N ALA A 65 0.95 13.51 5.97
CA ALA A 65 0.19 14.53 6.67
C ALA A 65 1.09 15.64 7.24
N ASN A 66 2.19 15.27 7.89
CA ASN A 66 3.13 16.25 8.45
C ASN A 66 3.76 17.12 7.35
N THR A 67 4.12 16.55 6.20
CA THR A 67 4.65 17.32 5.06
C THR A 67 3.61 18.29 4.48
N ALA A 68 2.35 17.88 4.36
CA ALA A 68 1.27 18.75 3.88
C ALA A 68 0.93 19.87 4.89
N MET A 69 1.01 19.57 6.18
CA MET A 69 0.69 20.52 7.25
C MET A 69 1.79 21.57 7.47
N ALA A 70 3.07 21.22 7.29
CA ALA A 70 4.20 22.11 7.60
C ALA A 70 4.05 23.54 7.04
N PRO A 71 3.80 23.77 5.72
CA PRO A 71 3.64 25.14 5.21
C PRO A 71 2.40 25.86 5.77
N LEU A 72 1.31 25.13 6.03
CA LEU A 72 0.09 25.71 6.61
C LEU A 72 0.30 26.11 8.07
N GLU A 73 0.98 25.28 8.86
CA GLU A 73 1.36 25.58 10.24
C GLU A 73 2.31 26.78 10.30
N ASP A 74 3.22 26.93 9.34
CA ASP A 74 4.11 28.09 9.27
C ASP A 74 3.33 29.37 8.90
N ALA A 75 2.40 29.30 7.95
CA ALA A 75 1.51 30.42 7.63
C ALA A 75 0.64 30.84 8.82
N ASP A 76 0.14 29.89 9.62
CA ASP A 76 -0.63 30.13 10.84
C ASP A 76 0.23 30.83 11.91
N LYS A 77 1.44 30.32 12.16
CA LYS A 77 2.41 30.93 13.10
C LYS A 77 2.79 32.36 12.70
N LEU A 78 2.92 32.61 11.40
CA LEU A 78 3.24 33.93 10.85
C LEU A 78 2.02 34.87 10.81
N GLY A 79 0.82 34.36 11.09
CA GLY A 79 -0.42 35.14 11.06
C GLY A 79 -0.87 35.54 9.66
N ILE A 80 -0.36 34.86 8.62
CA ILE A 80 -0.66 35.13 7.20
C ILE A 80 -1.54 34.07 6.55
N ILE A 81 -2.01 33.09 7.33
CA ILE A 81 -2.87 32.02 6.83
C ILE A 81 -4.21 32.57 6.35
N SER A 82 -4.65 32.15 5.16
CA SER A 82 -6.00 32.42 4.68
C SER A 82 -7.04 31.52 5.34
N GLU A 83 -8.32 31.92 5.33
CA GLU A 83 -9.41 31.08 5.86
C GLU A 83 -9.49 29.71 5.17
N ARG A 84 -9.16 29.65 3.88
CA ARG A 84 -9.09 28.38 3.12
C ARG A 84 -7.98 27.48 3.64
N GLU A 85 -6.78 28.03 3.81
CA GLU A 85 -5.63 27.27 4.33
C GLU A 85 -5.87 26.82 5.77
N LYS A 86 -6.55 27.63 6.59
CA LYS A 86 -6.94 27.28 7.96
C LYS A 86 -7.93 26.12 8.00
N ALA A 87 -8.92 26.11 7.10
CA ALA A 87 -9.82 24.98 6.94
C ALA A 87 -9.07 23.71 6.51
N GLN A 88 -8.11 23.86 5.59
CA GLN A 88 -7.27 22.75 5.12
C GLN A 88 -6.36 22.21 6.24
N LEU A 89 -5.72 23.07 7.03
CA LEU A 89 -4.92 22.70 8.19
C LEU A 89 -5.76 21.92 9.21
N THR A 90 -6.99 22.39 9.48
CA THR A 90 -7.92 21.70 10.38
C THR A 90 -8.29 20.31 9.85
N ALA A 91 -8.52 20.16 8.54
CA ALA A 91 -8.80 18.88 7.92
C ALA A 91 -7.63 17.90 8.05
N TRP A 92 -6.40 18.35 7.78
CA TRP A 92 -5.20 17.55 7.95
C TRP A 92 -4.95 17.15 9.41
N GLN A 93 -5.19 18.05 10.37
CA GLN A 93 -5.09 17.74 11.79
C GLN A 93 -6.08 16.63 12.20
N ARG A 94 -7.34 16.72 11.73
CA ARG A 94 -8.34 15.67 11.97
C ARG A 94 -7.92 14.33 11.38
N TYR A 95 -7.42 14.33 10.14
CA TYR A 95 -6.88 13.15 9.48
C TYR A 95 -5.73 12.53 10.29
N ARG A 96 -4.74 13.33 10.71
CA ARG A 96 -3.60 12.88 11.53
C ARG A 96 -4.06 12.27 12.87
N VAL A 97 -5.04 12.87 13.54
CA VAL A 97 -5.63 12.32 14.77
C VAL A 97 -6.35 11.00 14.52
N ALA A 98 -7.10 10.88 13.41
CA ALA A 98 -7.75 9.64 13.03
C ALA A 98 -6.73 8.51 12.80
N LEU A 99 -5.62 8.81 12.10
CA LEU A 99 -4.51 7.87 11.91
C LEU A 99 -3.92 7.37 13.24
N TYR A 100 -3.64 8.27 14.19
CA TYR A 100 -3.10 7.89 15.50
C TYR A 100 -4.02 6.97 16.31
N ARG A 101 -5.34 6.98 16.05
CA ARG A 101 -6.33 6.14 16.73
C ARG A 101 -6.47 4.76 16.10
N LEU A 102 -5.99 4.54 14.88
CA LEU A 102 -6.14 3.25 14.17
C LEU A 102 -5.57 2.06 14.96
N PRO A 103 -4.36 2.13 15.56
CA PRO A 103 -3.83 1.00 16.35
C PRO A 103 -4.63 0.66 17.61
N GLN A 104 -5.50 1.57 18.06
CA GLN A 104 -6.36 1.38 19.23
C GLN A 104 -7.76 0.89 18.82
N SER A 105 -8.04 0.80 17.52
CA SER A 105 -9.32 0.31 17.00
C SER A 105 -9.39 -1.21 17.07
N GLY A 106 -10.60 -1.75 17.23
CA GLY A 106 -10.82 -3.20 17.30
C GLY A 106 -10.50 -3.96 16.00
N GLY A 107 -10.40 -3.26 14.87
CA GLY A 107 -10.04 -3.84 13.56
C GLY A 107 -8.54 -3.92 13.31
N TRP A 108 -7.69 -3.40 14.20
CA TRP A 108 -6.25 -3.47 14.01
C TRP A 108 -5.68 -4.86 14.32
N PRO A 109 -4.72 -5.39 13.52
CA PRO A 109 -4.14 -4.84 12.28
C PRO A 109 -4.83 -5.35 10.99
N THR A 110 -5.84 -6.20 11.10
CA THR A 110 -6.43 -6.96 9.98
C THR A 110 -7.44 -6.15 9.16
N ASP A 111 -8.44 -5.61 9.83
CA ASP A 111 -9.62 -4.94 9.26
C ASP A 111 -9.57 -3.43 9.51
N VAL A 112 -8.48 -2.80 9.05
CA VAL A 112 -8.23 -1.38 9.28
C VAL A 112 -8.97 -0.54 8.24
N ILE A 113 -9.93 0.27 8.70
CA ILE A 113 -10.59 1.29 7.88
C ILE A 113 -9.74 2.57 7.91
N TRP A 114 -9.02 2.83 6.82
CA TRP A 114 -8.18 4.02 6.70
C TRP A 114 -9.02 5.27 6.39
N PRO A 115 -8.79 6.40 7.08
CA PRO A 115 -9.44 7.65 6.72
C PRO A 115 -8.94 8.15 5.36
N ASP A 116 -9.77 8.91 4.65
CA ASP A 116 -9.38 9.59 3.41
C ASP A 116 -8.50 10.80 3.72
N ALA A 117 -7.46 10.99 2.91
CA ALA A 117 -6.63 12.18 2.99
C ALA A 117 -7.39 13.39 2.43
N PRO A 118 -7.35 14.56 3.10
CA PRO A 118 -7.96 15.77 2.58
C PRO A 118 -7.21 16.29 1.34
N GLN A 119 -7.93 16.97 0.45
CA GLN A 119 -7.39 17.64 -0.75
C GLN A 119 -7.00 19.09 -0.47
#